data_AF-A0A3D2VUM0-F1
#
_entry.id   AF-A0A3D2VUM0-F1
#
_cell.length_a   1.000
_cell.length_b   1.000
_cell.length_c   1.000
_cell.angle_alpha   90.00
_cell.angle_beta   90.00
_cell.angle_gamma   90.00
#
_symmetry.space_group_name_H-M   'P 1'
#
loop_
_entity.id
_entity.type
_entity.pdbx_description
1 polymer ?
#
loop_
_entity_poly.entity_id
_entity_poly.type
_entity_poly.pdbx_seq_one_letter_code
_entity_poly.pdbx_strand_id
1 'polypeptide(L)'
;MAWPVGRLAELMFHELSHQRLYVSGDTAFNEAFATTVGRLGAEQWLKRQGTAREREDYVADARRREDFLRLTATARERLAVLYDSSRPDAGKRAAKQRILTELRDGYQQLKQRWGGYSGYDRWFAQDLNNAKLAGNSTYYRWVPAFLALYEQEGQNFVAFYRAVEAIGRLPPSARSARLEALVASPVTIVSNAAVTDDPPAITHRSDNERRGP
;
A
#
# COMPACT_ATOMS: atom_id res chain seq x y z
N MET A 1 -4.01 -26.23 -1.81
CA MET A 1 -4.13 -24.76 -1.69
C MET A 1 -3.26 -24.15 -2.78
N ALA A 2 -3.87 -23.58 -3.82
CA ALA A 2 -3.12 -22.78 -4.78
C ALA A 2 -2.84 -21.40 -4.15
N TRP A 3 -1.60 -20.92 -4.25
CA TRP A 3 -1.26 -19.57 -3.83
C TRP A 3 -1.95 -18.55 -4.76
N PRO A 4 -2.49 -17.42 -4.25
CA PRO A 4 -3.03 -16.38 -5.10
C PRO A 4 -1.95 -15.88 -6.06
N VAL A 5 -2.22 -15.89 -7.36
CA VAL A 5 -1.22 -15.63 -8.41
C VAL A 5 -0.58 -14.25 -8.23
N GLY A 6 -1.36 -13.22 -7.93
CA GLY A 6 -0.84 -11.88 -7.65
C GLY A 6 0.12 -11.82 -6.45
N ARG A 7 -0.12 -12.65 -5.41
CA ARG A 7 0.77 -12.74 -4.25
C ARG A 7 2.07 -13.45 -4.55
N LEU A 8 2.02 -14.47 -5.41
CA LEU A 8 3.23 -15.12 -5.89
C LEU A 8 4.06 -14.15 -6.74
N ALA A 9 3.43 -13.43 -7.66
CA ALA A 9 4.12 -12.42 -8.47
C ALA A 9 4.78 -11.34 -7.59
N GLU A 10 4.05 -10.80 -6.61
CA GLU A 10 4.60 -9.81 -5.66
C GLU A 10 5.81 -10.34 -4.91
N LEU A 11 5.74 -11.57 -4.40
CA LEU A 11 6.84 -12.23 -3.71
C LEU A 11 8.06 -12.40 -4.63
N MET A 12 7.85 -12.88 -5.87
CA MET A 12 8.95 -13.06 -6.82
C MET A 12 9.67 -11.74 -7.12
N PHE A 13 8.93 -10.67 -7.38
CA PHE A 13 9.52 -9.36 -7.63
C PHE A 13 10.20 -8.77 -6.39
N HIS A 14 9.66 -9.03 -5.19
CA HIS A 14 10.30 -8.67 -3.93
C HIS A 14 11.69 -9.34 -3.79
N GLU A 15 11.77 -10.66 -3.94
CA GLU A 15 13.06 -11.38 -3.82
C GLU A 15 14.06 -10.96 -4.91
N LEU A 16 13.60 -10.76 -6.14
CA LEU A 16 14.45 -10.30 -7.24
C LEU A 16 14.98 -8.87 -7.02
N SER A 17 14.21 -8.02 -6.35
CA SER A 17 14.65 -6.65 -6.06
C SER A 17 15.82 -6.62 -5.08
N HIS A 18 15.88 -7.53 -4.10
CA HIS A 18 17.01 -7.67 -3.19
C HIS A 18 18.29 -8.04 -3.94
N GLN A 19 18.19 -8.85 -5.00
CA GLN A 19 19.33 -9.17 -5.86
C GLN A 19 19.80 -7.95 -6.67
N ARG A 20 18.89 -7.02 -6.98
CA ARG A 20 19.18 -5.84 -7.79
C ARG A 20 19.78 -4.68 -6.99
N LEU A 21 19.35 -4.50 -5.74
CA LEU A 21 19.88 -3.46 -4.86
C LEU A 21 19.77 -3.89 -3.40
N TYR A 22 20.88 -3.72 -2.67
CA TYR A 22 20.95 -3.94 -1.24
C TYR A 22 21.89 -2.92 -0.60
N VAL A 23 21.40 -2.27 0.47
CA VAL A 23 22.16 -1.31 1.27
C VAL A 23 22.55 -1.98 2.59
N SER A 24 23.86 -2.18 2.80
CA SER A 24 24.36 -2.80 4.02
C SER A 24 23.97 -2.00 5.26
N GLY A 25 23.49 -2.70 6.30
CA GLY A 25 23.13 -2.10 7.59
C GLY A 25 21.79 -1.34 7.62
N ASP A 26 21.00 -1.35 6.53
CA ASP A 26 19.71 -0.66 6.49
C ASP A 26 18.56 -1.58 6.04
N THR A 27 18.15 -2.47 6.95
CA THR A 27 17.03 -3.39 6.72
C THR A 27 15.74 -2.66 6.39
N ALA A 28 15.42 -1.55 7.06
CA ALA A 28 14.18 -0.81 6.80
C ALA A 28 14.13 -0.24 5.38
N PHE A 29 15.25 0.27 4.86
CA PHE A 29 15.37 0.68 3.46
C PHE A 29 15.18 -0.50 2.51
N ASN A 30 15.91 -1.59 2.71
CA ASN A 30 15.92 -2.75 1.81
C ASN A 30 14.54 -3.39 1.70
N GLU A 31 13.88 -3.62 2.83
CA GLU A 31 12.55 -4.25 2.87
C GLU A 31 11.48 -3.36 2.25
N ALA A 32 11.51 -2.05 2.52
CA ALA A 32 10.55 -1.12 1.96
C ALA A 32 10.74 -0.97 0.44
N PHE A 33 11.99 -0.90 -0.02
CA PHE A 33 12.31 -0.90 -1.44
C PHE A 33 11.79 -2.18 -2.11
N ALA A 34 12.11 -3.34 -1.54
CA ALA A 34 11.72 -4.62 -2.10
C ALA A 34 10.21 -4.82 -2.12
N THR A 35 9.52 -4.39 -1.06
CA THR A 35 8.06 -4.38 -1.01
C THR A 35 7.47 -3.49 -2.09
N THR A 36 8.07 -2.33 -2.34
CA THR A 36 7.58 -1.39 -3.36
C THR A 36 7.73 -1.98 -4.76
N VAL A 37 8.90 -2.54 -5.08
CA VAL A 37 9.14 -3.24 -6.35
C VAL A 37 8.23 -4.45 -6.49
N GLY A 38 8.02 -5.21 -5.42
CA GLY A 38 7.09 -6.33 -5.36
C GLY A 38 5.69 -5.94 -5.83
N ARG A 39 5.12 -4.89 -5.22
CA ARG A 39 3.76 -4.41 -5.53
C ARG A 39 3.65 -3.90 -6.96
N LEU A 40 4.54 -2.95 -7.35
CA LEU A 40 4.52 -2.37 -8.69
C LEU A 40 4.75 -3.43 -9.78
N GLY A 41 5.64 -4.38 -9.53
CA GLY A 41 5.92 -5.50 -10.42
C GLY A 41 4.71 -6.42 -10.57
N ALA A 42 4.05 -6.79 -9.47
CA ALA A 42 2.85 -7.61 -9.50
C ALA A 42 1.70 -6.93 -10.24
N GLU A 43 1.46 -5.64 -10.00
CA GLU A 43 0.43 -4.85 -10.70
C GLU A 43 0.68 -4.82 -12.20
N GLN A 44 1.90 -4.52 -12.62
CA GLN A 44 2.27 -4.44 -14.05
C GLN A 44 2.22 -5.82 -14.73
N TRP A 45 2.62 -6.87 -14.03
CA TRP A 45 2.53 -8.24 -14.54
C TRP A 45 1.07 -8.69 -14.66
N LEU A 46 0.24 -8.49 -13.64
CA LEU A 46 -1.19 -8.84 -13.66
C LEU A 46 -1.98 -8.04 -14.72
N LYS A 47 -1.56 -6.80 -15.01
CA LYS A 47 -2.13 -6.00 -16.10
C LYS A 47 -1.90 -6.64 -17.47
N ARG A 48 -0.76 -7.33 -17.66
CA ARG A 48 -0.37 -7.94 -18.93
C ARG A 48 -0.77 -9.41 -19.05
N GLN A 49 -0.66 -10.16 -17.97
CA GLN A 49 -0.73 -11.63 -17.95
C GLN A 49 -1.89 -12.17 -17.11
N GLY A 50 -2.40 -11.37 -16.17
CA GLY A 50 -3.48 -11.81 -15.28
C GLY A 50 -4.83 -11.82 -15.98
N THR A 51 -5.73 -12.65 -15.48
CA THR A 51 -7.16 -12.57 -15.75
C THR A 51 -7.78 -11.36 -15.03
N ALA A 52 -8.99 -10.94 -15.42
CA ALA A 52 -9.72 -9.89 -14.72
C ALA A 52 -9.95 -10.25 -13.24
N ARG A 53 -10.31 -11.51 -12.99
CA ARG A 53 -10.52 -12.03 -11.64
C ARG A 53 -9.25 -11.97 -10.79
N GLU A 54 -8.10 -12.39 -11.31
CA GLU A 54 -6.84 -12.34 -10.56
C GLU A 54 -6.41 -10.91 -10.23
N ARG A 55 -6.70 -9.94 -11.10
CA ARG A 55 -6.49 -8.51 -10.81
C ARG A 55 -7.39 -8.03 -9.68
N GLU A 56 -8.68 -8.35 -9.74
CA GLU A 56 -9.64 -7.98 -8.69
C GLU A 56 -9.28 -8.61 -7.33
N ASP A 57 -8.93 -9.91 -7.34
CA ASP A 57 -8.50 -10.64 -6.14
C ASP A 57 -7.24 -10.02 -5.54
N TYR A 58 -6.26 -9.63 -6.36
CA TYR A 58 -5.04 -8.97 -5.91
C TYR A 58 -5.31 -7.59 -5.29
N VAL A 59 -6.12 -6.76 -5.95
CA VAL A 59 -6.50 -5.43 -5.42
C VAL A 59 -7.25 -5.58 -4.10
N ALA A 60 -8.18 -6.53 -4.00
CA ALA A 60 -8.89 -6.81 -2.77
C ALA A 60 -7.94 -7.28 -1.66
N ASP A 61 -6.98 -8.16 -1.96
CA ASP A 61 -5.96 -8.59 -1.00
C ASP A 61 -5.06 -7.46 -0.51
N ALA A 62 -4.57 -6.64 -1.45
CA ALA A 62 -3.72 -5.50 -1.13
C ALA A 62 -4.43 -4.52 -0.18
N ARG A 63 -5.70 -4.19 -0.45
CA ARG A 63 -6.53 -3.33 0.42
C ARG A 63 -6.69 -3.92 1.82
N ARG A 64 -7.04 -5.20 1.94
CA ARG A 64 -7.19 -5.87 3.24
C ARG A 64 -5.91 -5.83 4.06
N ARG A 65 -4.78 -6.07 3.41
CA ARG A 65 -3.45 -6.02 4.06
C ARG A 65 -3.10 -4.62 4.53
N GLU A 66 -3.33 -3.60 3.71
CA GLU A 66 -3.07 -2.22 4.09
C GLU A 66 -3.95 -1.79 5.27
N ASP A 67 -5.24 -2.08 5.21
CA ASP A 67 -6.19 -1.84 6.29
C ASP A 67 -5.76 -2.50 7.62
N PHE A 68 -5.34 -3.78 7.56
CA PHE A 68 -4.84 -4.53 8.71
C PHE A 68 -3.56 -3.91 9.29
N LEU A 69 -2.59 -3.57 8.43
CA LEU A 69 -1.33 -2.95 8.84
C LEU A 69 -1.58 -1.59 9.50
N ARG A 70 -2.46 -0.77 8.92
CA ARG A 70 -2.84 0.53 9.49
C ARG A 70 -3.51 0.38 10.86
N LEU A 71 -4.48 -0.53 10.99
CA LEU A 71 -5.16 -0.79 12.26
C LEU A 71 -4.18 -1.21 13.37
N THR A 72 -3.26 -2.12 13.07
CA THR A 72 -2.27 -2.63 14.04
C THR A 72 -1.19 -1.59 14.37
N ALA A 73 -0.78 -0.77 13.40
CA ALA A 73 0.16 0.34 13.62
C ALA A 73 -0.43 1.39 14.57
N THR A 74 -1.68 1.81 14.37
CA THR A 74 -2.37 2.76 15.25
C THR A 74 -2.44 2.25 16.69
N ALA A 75 -2.75 0.98 16.89
CA ALA A 75 -2.77 0.38 18.23
C ALA A 75 -1.39 0.38 18.89
N ARG A 76 -0.33 0.07 18.11
CA ARG A 76 1.06 0.09 18.57
C ARG A 76 1.48 1.48 19.04
N GLU A 77 1.18 2.51 18.26
CA GLU A 77 1.50 3.91 18.58
C GLU A 77 0.81 4.36 19.86
N ARG A 78 -0.48 4.05 20.01
CA ARG A 78 -1.25 4.37 21.23
C ARG A 78 -0.70 3.66 22.46
N LEU A 79 -0.26 2.41 22.31
CA LEU A 79 0.40 1.68 23.38
C LEU A 79 1.75 2.30 23.74
N ALA A 80 2.56 2.69 22.75
CA ALA A 80 3.85 3.35 22.99
C ALA A 80 3.67 4.64 23.81
N VAL A 81 2.75 5.52 23.40
CA VAL A 81 2.41 6.75 24.14
C VAL A 81 1.92 6.44 25.55
N LEU A 82 1.08 5.41 25.72
CA LEU A 82 0.61 5.00 27.04
C LEU A 82 1.76 4.57 27.96
N TYR A 83 2.71 3.79 27.44
CA TYR A 83 3.84 3.31 28.23
C TYR A 83 4.80 4.43 28.64
N ASP A 84 4.98 5.44 27.77
CA ASP A 84 5.79 6.62 28.04
C ASP A 84 5.13 7.63 29.01
N SER A 85 3.81 7.52 29.21
CA SER A 85 3.08 8.42 30.11
C SER A 85 3.45 8.26 31.60
N SER A 86 3.23 9.30 32.40
CA SER A 86 3.40 9.31 33.86
C SER A 86 2.27 8.62 34.64
N ARG A 87 1.37 7.90 33.97
CA ARG A 87 0.24 7.23 34.64
C ARG A 87 0.72 6.13 35.59
N PRO A 88 0.04 5.94 36.75
CA PRO A 88 0.28 4.78 37.60
C PRO A 88 0.03 3.47 36.86
N ASP A 89 0.71 2.39 37.27
CA ASP A 89 0.64 1.09 36.60
C ASP A 89 -0.79 0.54 36.48
N ALA A 90 -1.63 0.73 37.49
CA ALA A 90 -3.03 0.33 37.43
C ALA A 90 -3.78 1.08 36.31
N GLY A 91 -3.52 2.38 36.15
CA GLY A 91 -4.06 3.19 35.07
C GLY A 91 -3.53 2.79 33.69
N LYS A 92 -2.24 2.43 33.58
CA LYS A 92 -1.65 1.89 32.35
C LYS A 92 -2.28 0.55 31.97
N ARG A 93 -2.50 -0.37 32.92
CA ARG A 93 -3.16 -1.66 32.67
C ARG A 93 -4.59 -1.48 32.14
N ALA A 94 -5.39 -0.63 32.77
CA ALA A 94 -6.77 -0.36 32.32
C ALA A 94 -6.83 0.30 30.93
N ALA A 95 -5.92 1.24 30.65
CA ALA A 95 -5.84 1.87 29.33
C ALA A 95 -5.34 0.91 28.23
N LYS A 96 -4.38 0.04 28.55
CA LYS A 96 -3.90 -1.02 27.65
C LYS A 96 -5.07 -1.92 27.23
N GLN A 97 -5.87 -2.39 28.19
CA GLN A 97 -7.00 -3.27 27.90
C GLN A 97 -8.00 -2.60 26.94
N ARG A 98 -8.30 -1.32 27.15
CA ARG A 98 -9.16 -0.54 26.23
C ARG A 98 -8.60 -0.49 24.82
N ILE A 99 -7.32 -0.14 24.65
CA ILE A 99 -6.69 -0.10 23.31
C ILE A 99 -6.77 -1.46 22.61
N LEU A 100 -6.55 -2.55 23.35
CA LEU A 100 -6.61 -3.90 22.79
C LEU A 100 -8.04 -4.35 22.46
N THR A 101 -9.05 -3.89 23.20
CA THR A 101 -10.46 -4.11 22.86
C THR A 101 -10.82 -3.35 21.58
N GLU A 102 -10.48 -2.06 21.51
CA GLU A 102 -10.74 -1.23 20.32
C GLU A 102 -10.04 -1.77 19.06
N LEU A 103 -8.84 -2.34 19.20
CA LEU A 103 -8.14 -3.04 18.13
C LEU A 103 -8.94 -4.26 17.61
N ARG A 104 -9.56 -5.04 18.50
CA ARG A 104 -10.40 -6.19 18.11
C ARG A 104 -11.70 -5.72 17.46
N ASP A 105 -12.33 -4.67 17.98
CA ASP A 105 -13.56 -4.12 17.41
C ASP A 105 -13.31 -3.53 16.01
N GLY A 106 -12.21 -2.80 15.85
CA GLY A 106 -11.77 -2.30 14.55
C GLY A 106 -11.53 -3.42 13.54
N TYR A 107 -11.03 -4.58 13.99
CA TYR A 107 -10.90 -5.76 13.13
C TYR A 107 -12.25 -6.33 12.70
N GLN A 108 -13.22 -6.43 13.62
CA GLN A 108 -14.57 -6.89 13.25
C GLN A 108 -15.23 -5.97 12.21
N GLN A 109 -15.04 -4.66 12.34
CA GLN A 109 -15.52 -3.69 11.34
C GLN A 109 -14.81 -3.85 9.99
N LEU A 110 -13.51 -4.14 9.98
CA LEU A 110 -12.77 -4.46 8.75
C LEU A 110 -13.32 -5.74 8.10
N LYS A 111 -13.53 -6.79 8.88
CA LYS A 111 -14.07 -8.07 8.40
C LYS A 111 -15.44 -7.90 7.74
N GLN A 112 -16.32 -7.06 8.30
CA GLN A 112 -17.59 -6.69 7.67
C GLN A 112 -17.39 -5.98 6.32
N ARG A 113 -16.52 -4.97 6.26
CA ARG A 113 -16.19 -4.25 5.02
C ARG A 113 -15.57 -5.13 3.93
N TRP A 114 -14.85 -6.17 4.34
CA TRP A 114 -14.23 -7.12 3.41
C TRP A 114 -15.17 -8.27 3.00
N GLY A 115 -16.47 -8.18 3.29
CA GLY A 115 -17.44 -9.23 2.93
C GLY A 115 -17.28 -10.52 3.74
N GLY A 116 -16.83 -10.42 5.00
CA GLY A 116 -16.67 -11.57 5.90
C GLY A 116 -15.29 -12.24 5.85
N TYR A 117 -14.33 -11.69 5.11
CA TYR A 117 -12.98 -12.25 4.99
C TYR A 117 -12.29 -12.49 6.35
N SER A 118 -11.99 -13.75 6.64
CA SER A 118 -11.48 -14.22 7.95
C SER A 118 -9.97 -14.49 7.98
N GLY A 119 -9.19 -14.05 6.98
CA GLY A 119 -7.77 -14.42 6.86
C GLY A 119 -6.88 -13.98 8.03
N TYR A 120 -7.33 -13.03 8.85
CA TYR A 120 -6.61 -12.57 10.04
C TYR A 120 -7.20 -13.09 11.37
N ASP A 121 -8.26 -13.93 11.34
CA ASP A 121 -8.92 -14.44 12.56
C ASP A 121 -7.92 -15.13 13.49
N ARG A 122 -7.06 -15.98 12.93
CA ARG A 122 -6.01 -16.68 13.69
C ARG A 122 -5.01 -15.71 14.33
N TRP A 123 -4.71 -14.59 13.66
CA TRP A 123 -3.84 -13.58 14.21
C TRP A 123 -4.53 -12.87 15.39
N PHE A 124 -5.82 -12.54 15.30
CA PHE A 124 -6.56 -11.91 16.41
C PHE A 124 -6.92 -12.86 17.57
N ALA A 125 -6.93 -14.17 17.32
CA ALA A 125 -7.26 -15.19 18.33
C ALA A 125 -6.17 -15.40 19.39
N GLN A 126 -4.91 -15.04 19.11
CA GLN A 126 -3.81 -15.16 20.08
C GLN A 126 -3.55 -13.84 20.81
N ASP A 127 -2.91 -13.90 21.97
CA ASP A 127 -2.67 -12.75 22.84
C ASP A 127 -2.04 -11.55 22.14
N LEU A 128 -2.76 -10.42 22.18
CA LEU A 128 -2.32 -9.15 21.63
C LEU A 128 -1.43 -8.44 22.66
N ASN A 129 -0.17 -8.25 22.33
CA ASN A 129 0.82 -7.55 23.17
C ASN A 129 1.78 -6.73 22.29
N ASN A 130 2.64 -5.94 22.93
CA ASN A 130 3.59 -5.08 22.21
C ASN A 130 4.49 -5.87 21.25
N ALA A 131 4.98 -7.05 21.65
CA ALA A 131 5.85 -7.87 20.80
C ALA A 131 5.12 -8.33 19.53
N LYS A 132 3.87 -8.76 19.67
CA LYS A 132 3.02 -9.16 18.54
C LYS A 132 2.69 -8.00 17.61
N LEU A 133 2.50 -6.80 18.14
CA LEU A 133 2.25 -5.58 17.36
C LEU A 133 3.53 -5.02 16.71
N ALA A 134 4.70 -5.27 17.31
CA ALA A 134 5.99 -4.81 16.79
C ALA A 134 6.43 -5.56 15.53
N GLY A 135 6.02 -6.82 15.36
CA GLY A 135 6.49 -7.69 14.28
C GLY A 135 6.25 -7.21 12.85
N ASN A 136 5.36 -6.23 12.63
CA ASN A 136 4.91 -5.86 11.28
C ASN A 136 5.14 -4.39 10.86
N SER A 137 5.57 -3.49 11.74
CA SER A 137 5.42 -2.03 11.48
C SER A 137 6.66 -1.33 10.93
N THR A 138 7.88 -1.76 11.30
CA THR A 138 9.08 -0.95 11.04
C THR A 138 9.61 -1.10 9.62
N TYR A 139 9.41 -2.26 9.00
CA TYR A 139 9.95 -2.58 7.67
C TYR A 139 9.23 -1.88 6.53
N TYR A 140 7.98 -1.46 6.74
CA TYR A 140 7.16 -0.84 5.69
C TYR A 140 7.13 0.69 5.74
N ARG A 141 7.82 1.33 6.71
CA ARG A 141 7.71 2.79 6.93
C ARG A 141 8.08 3.62 5.70
N TRP A 142 8.97 3.13 4.85
CA TRP A 142 9.44 3.85 3.65
C TRP A 142 8.72 3.46 2.37
N VAL A 143 7.77 2.51 2.40
CA VAL A 143 6.99 2.15 1.20
C VAL A 143 6.29 3.39 0.59
N PRO A 144 5.65 4.28 1.37
CA PRO A 144 5.07 5.50 0.82
C PRO A 144 6.11 6.41 0.14
N ALA A 145 7.33 6.48 0.68
CA ALA A 145 8.43 7.28 0.11
C ALA A 145 8.84 6.76 -1.27
N PHE A 146 8.98 5.44 -1.41
CA PHE A 146 9.35 4.83 -2.68
C PHE A 146 8.23 4.88 -3.71
N LEU A 147 6.96 4.74 -3.30
CA LEU A 147 5.82 4.96 -4.20
C LEU A 147 5.79 6.41 -4.70
N ALA A 148 5.95 7.39 -3.81
CA ALA A 148 6.05 8.80 -4.20
C ALA A 148 7.24 9.07 -5.15
N LEU A 149 8.39 8.43 -4.89
CA LEU A 149 9.54 8.52 -5.77
C LEU A 149 9.25 7.92 -7.15
N TYR A 150 8.61 6.76 -7.23
CA TYR A 150 8.23 6.15 -8.51
C TYR A 150 7.31 7.06 -9.34
N GLU A 151 6.35 7.72 -8.68
CA GLU A 151 5.50 8.73 -9.33
C GLU A 151 6.29 9.96 -9.79
N GLN A 152 7.20 10.49 -8.96
CA GLN A 152 8.07 11.61 -9.33
C GLN A 152 8.97 11.30 -10.54
N GLU A 153 9.40 10.06 -10.66
CA GLU A 153 10.20 9.56 -11.79
C GLU A 153 9.34 9.16 -13.00
N GLY A 154 8.06 9.59 -13.04
CA GLY A 154 7.16 9.38 -14.18
C GLY A 154 6.75 7.93 -14.39
N GLN A 155 6.64 7.16 -13.30
CA GLN A 155 6.32 5.73 -13.32
C GLN A 155 7.29 4.92 -14.21
N ASN A 156 8.55 5.36 -14.26
CA ASN A 156 9.60 4.72 -15.05
C ASN A 156 10.53 3.94 -14.13
N PHE A 157 10.53 2.60 -14.24
CA PHE A 157 11.39 1.76 -13.42
C PHE A 157 12.88 2.09 -13.57
N VAL A 158 13.38 2.37 -14.78
CA VAL A 158 14.81 2.67 -14.98
C VAL A 158 15.20 3.94 -14.21
N ALA A 159 14.39 4.99 -14.30
CA ALA A 159 14.61 6.23 -13.55
C ALA A 159 14.47 6.01 -12.03
N PHE A 160 13.42 5.30 -11.61
CA PHE A 160 13.20 4.93 -10.22
C PHE A 160 14.39 4.16 -9.62
N TYR A 161 14.90 3.12 -10.27
CA TYR A 161 16.06 2.37 -9.78
C TYR A 161 17.30 3.27 -9.64
N ARG A 162 17.55 4.17 -10.59
CA ARG A 162 18.66 5.14 -10.49
C ARG A 162 18.49 6.07 -9.28
N ALA A 163 17.28 6.56 -9.05
CA ALA A 163 16.98 7.44 -7.92
C ALA A 163 17.11 6.70 -6.57
N VAL A 164 16.60 5.47 -6.47
CA VAL A 164 16.75 4.63 -5.27
C VAL A 164 18.22 4.33 -4.99
N GLU A 165 19.01 3.99 -6.02
CA GLU A 165 20.46 3.79 -5.87
C GLU A 165 21.17 5.04 -5.35
N ALA A 166 20.81 6.22 -5.86
CA ALA A 166 21.37 7.49 -5.40
C ALA A 166 21.04 7.72 -3.91
N ILE A 167 19.79 7.48 -3.50
CA ILE A 167 19.37 7.56 -2.09
C ILE A 167 20.12 6.52 -1.24
N GLY A 168 20.31 5.31 -1.74
CA GLY A 168 20.99 4.23 -1.04
C GLY A 168 22.46 4.53 -0.72
N ARG A 169 23.14 5.33 -1.56
CA ARG A 169 24.53 5.78 -1.36
C ARG A 169 24.67 6.90 -0.31
N LEU A 170 23.58 7.51 0.14
CA LEU A 170 23.62 8.55 1.16
C LEU A 170 24.01 7.97 2.53
N PRO A 171 24.70 8.76 3.38
CA PRO A 171 24.86 8.42 4.80
C PRO A 171 23.51 8.19 5.49
N PRO A 172 23.42 7.34 6.53
CA PRO A 172 22.15 6.92 7.14
C PRO A 172 21.21 8.06 7.54
N SER A 173 21.74 9.14 8.11
CA SER A 173 20.95 10.31 8.51
C SER A 173 20.38 11.06 7.30
N ALA A 174 21.21 11.33 6.29
CA ALA A 174 20.79 12.00 5.06
C ALA A 174 19.80 11.15 4.25
N ARG A 175 20.00 9.83 4.23
CA ARG A 175 19.07 8.87 3.62
C ARG A 175 17.70 8.93 4.28
N SER A 176 17.66 8.87 5.62
CA SER A 176 16.42 8.95 6.39
C SER A 176 15.69 10.27 6.13
N ALA A 177 16.40 11.40 6.19
CA ALA A 177 15.82 12.71 5.92
C ALA A 177 15.25 12.83 4.49
N ARG A 178 15.92 12.25 3.49
CA ARG A 178 15.42 12.23 2.11
C ARG A 178 14.14 11.42 1.97
N LEU A 179 14.06 10.26 2.62
CA LEU A 179 12.87 9.42 2.62
C LEU A 179 11.71 10.09 3.36
N GLU A 180 11.97 10.78 4.47
CA GLU A 180 10.95 11.57 5.19
C GLU A 180 10.37 12.69 4.33
N ALA A 181 11.23 13.41 3.60
CA ALA A 181 10.80 14.45 2.67
C ALA A 181 9.89 13.89 1.55
N LEU A 182 10.18 12.67 1.07
CA LEU A 182 9.34 11.99 0.08
C LEU A 182 7.97 11.57 0.66
N VAL A 183 7.92 11.12 1.90
CA VAL A 183 6.64 10.83 2.59
C VAL A 183 5.80 12.10 2.77
N ALA A 184 6.44 13.22 3.12
CA ALA A 184 5.78 14.48 3.40
C ALA A 184 5.35 15.26 2.14
N SER A 185 5.76 14.83 0.95
CA SER A 185 5.41 15.48 -0.31
C SER A 185 4.10 14.89 -0.85
N PRO A 186 2.95 15.58 -0.74
CA PRO A 186 1.72 15.11 -1.39
C PRO A 186 1.93 15.16 -2.91
N VAL A 187 1.83 14.00 -3.57
CA VAL A 187 1.65 13.94 -5.03
C VAL A 187 0.35 14.69 -5.32
N THR A 188 0.47 15.88 -5.91
CA THR A 188 -0.69 16.64 -6.38
C THR A 188 -1.21 15.93 -7.61
N ILE A 189 -2.23 15.07 -7.44
CA ILE A 189 -3.00 14.53 -8.56
C ILE A 189 -3.77 15.72 -9.14
N VAL A 190 -3.29 16.28 -10.25
CA VAL A 190 -4.11 17.17 -11.07
C VAL A 190 -5.10 16.29 -11.81
N SER A 191 -6.30 16.17 -11.25
CA SER A 191 -7.45 15.57 -11.93
C SER A 191 -7.83 16.44 -13.12
N ASN A 192 -7.40 16.07 -14.32
CA ASN A 192 -7.91 16.67 -15.55
C ASN A 192 -9.16 15.87 -15.98
N ALA A 193 -10.32 16.27 -15.47
CA ALA A 193 -11.61 15.78 -15.92
C ALA A 193 -12.50 16.97 -16.29
N ALA A 194 -12.30 17.49 -17.50
CA ALA A 194 -13.27 18.33 -18.19
C ALA A 194 -13.03 18.25 -19.69
N VAL A 195 -13.62 17.23 -20.34
CA VAL A 195 -14.08 17.32 -21.73
C VAL A 195 -15.38 16.53 -21.80
N THR A 196 -16.49 17.20 -21.53
CA THR A 196 -17.79 16.82 -22.07
C THR A 196 -17.84 17.40 -23.48
N ASP A 197 -17.79 16.54 -24.50
CA ASP A 197 -18.22 16.92 -25.84
C ASP A 197 -19.42 16.04 -26.19
N ASP A 198 -20.55 16.72 -26.35
CA ASP A 198 -21.88 16.17 -26.58
C ASP A 198 -22.02 15.85 -28.08
N PRO A 199 -22.54 14.68 -28.49
CA PRO A 199 -22.71 14.39 -29.91
C PRO A 199 -23.92 15.15 -30.49
N PRO A 200 -23.84 15.74 -31.70
CA PRO A 200 -25.00 16.38 -32.30
C PRO A 200 -26.01 15.33 -32.78
N ALA A 201 -27.23 15.45 -32.29
CA ALA A 201 -28.41 14.81 -32.88
C ALA A 201 -28.78 15.53 -34.17
N ILE A 202 -28.79 14.82 -35.31
CA ILE A 202 -29.50 15.27 -36.52
C ILE A 202 -30.33 14.12 -37.08
N THR A 203 -31.58 14.49 -37.30
CA THR A 203 -32.78 13.73 -37.65
C THR A 203 -32.76 13.11 -39.03
N HIS A 204 -33.28 11.88 -39.13
CA HIS A 204 -33.74 11.26 -40.37
C HIS A 204 -34.82 12.13 -41.03
N ARG A 205 -34.61 12.52 -42.29
CA ARG A 205 -35.69 12.89 -43.20
C ARG A 205 -35.42 12.31 -44.58
N SER A 206 -36.21 11.29 -44.93
CA SER A 206 -36.35 10.76 -46.27
C SER A 206 -37.42 11.57 -47.00
N ASP A 207 -37.16 12.01 -48.23
CA ASP A 207 -38.09 12.34 -49.32
C ASP A 207 -37.19 12.80 -50.50
N ASN A 208 -36.98 12.00 -51.56
CA ASN A 208 -37.81 11.77 -52.76
C ASN A 208 -38.03 13.01 -53.66
N GLU A 209 -38.01 12.76 -54.98
CA GLU A 209 -38.28 13.64 -56.14
C GLU A 209 -37.09 14.49 -56.66
N ARG A 210 -36.47 14.22 -57.82
CA ARG A 210 -36.88 14.22 -59.26
C ARG A 210 -36.49 15.51 -60.01
N ARG A 211 -35.87 15.28 -61.19
CA ARG A 211 -35.78 16.08 -62.45
C ARG A 211 -34.49 16.89 -62.70
N GLY A 212 -33.91 16.62 -63.89
CA GLY A 212 -32.78 17.32 -64.54
C GLY A 212 -33.21 18.66 -65.19
N PRO A 213 -32.72 19.04 -66.38
CA PRO A 213 -31.99 18.28 -67.42
C PRO A 213 -30.46 18.30 -67.33
#